data_AF-A0A917JWS8-F1
#
_entry.id   AF-A0A917JWS8-F1
#
_cell.length_a   1.000
_cell.length_b   1.000
_cell.length_c   1.000
_cell.angle_alpha   90.00
_cell.angle_beta   90.00
_cell.angle_gamma   90.00
#
_symmetry.space_group_name_H-M   'P 1'
#
loop_
_entity.id
_entity.type
_entity.pdbx_description
1 polymer ?
#
loop_
_entity_poly.entity_id
_entity_poly.type
_entity_poly.pdbx_seq_one_letter_code
_entity_poly.pdbx_strand_id
1 'polypeptide(L)'
;MSAGSHTSTEAALRDAVDTALIDILTAQSNTPERAHRELTRAVGLLDQNPQIDISAAAASAVRTAAQHLARGDRDDARSALVAARGSLAAPGSRLSPESRRAD
;
A
#
# COMPACT_ATOMS: atom_id res chain seq x y z
N MET A 1 19.71 3.59 16.43
CA MET A 1 18.93 2.33 16.33
C MET A 1 17.55 2.68 15.78
N SER A 2 17.33 2.65 14.45
CA SER A 2 16.01 3.01 13.86
C SER A 2 15.56 2.09 12.71
N ALA A 3 16.34 1.07 12.32
CA ALA A 3 15.98 0.20 11.20
C ALA A 3 14.78 -0.74 11.49
N GLY A 4 14.46 -1.00 12.76
CA GLY A 4 13.40 -1.95 13.16
C GLY A 4 11.97 -1.44 12.98
N SER A 5 11.76 -0.11 12.98
CA SER A 5 10.41 0.47 12.88
C SER A 5 9.91 0.54 11.43
N HIS A 6 10.82 0.80 10.48
CA HIS A 6 10.46 0.97 9.07
C HIS A 6 10.03 -0.36 8.42
N THR A 7 10.71 -1.46 8.76
CA THR A 7 10.34 -2.80 8.29
C THR A 7 8.99 -3.27 8.83
N SER A 8 8.61 -2.81 10.04
CA SER A 8 7.30 -3.11 10.64
C SER A 8 6.17 -2.32 9.97
N THR A 9 6.39 -1.04 9.64
CA THR A 9 5.41 -0.20 8.93
C THR A 9 5.20 -0.64 7.48
N GLU A 10 6.27 -0.99 6.76
CA GLU A 10 6.18 -1.53 5.39
C GLU A 10 5.43 -2.87 5.35
N ALA A 11 5.71 -3.76 6.29
CA ALA A 11 4.98 -5.02 6.43
C ALA A 11 3.50 -4.78 6.73
N ALA A 12 3.18 -3.85 7.64
CA ALA A 12 1.80 -3.48 7.96
C ALA A 12 1.06 -2.87 6.75
N LEU A 13 1.75 -2.07 5.94
CA LEU A 13 1.18 -1.52 4.70
C LEU A 13 0.88 -2.63 3.69
N ARG A 14 1.83 -3.55 3.47
CA ARG A 14 1.65 -4.69 2.57
C ARG A 14 0.49 -5.58 3.01
N ASP A 15 0.41 -5.89 4.30
CA ASP A 15 -0.67 -6.69 4.91
C ASP A 15 -2.05 -6.05 4.70
N ALA A 16 -2.17 -4.74 4.92
CA ALA A 16 -3.42 -4.01 4.70
C ALA A 16 -3.84 -4.01 3.22
N VAL A 17 -2.89 -3.81 2.29
CA VAL A 17 -3.14 -3.86 0.84
C VAL A 17 -3.56 -5.25 0.38
N ASP A 18 -2.87 -6.29 0.84
CA ASP A 18 -3.20 -7.69 0.51
C ASP A 18 -4.57 -8.08 1.07
N THR A 19 -4.88 -7.71 2.32
CA THR A 19 -6.19 -7.97 2.93
C THR A 19 -7.30 -7.27 2.16
N ALA A 20 -7.14 -5.98 1.83
CA ALA A 20 -8.13 -5.24 1.05
C ALA A 20 -8.35 -5.84 -0.34
N LEU A 21 -7.28 -6.33 -0.99
CA LEU A 21 -7.39 -6.99 -2.29
C LEU A 21 -8.12 -8.33 -2.19
N ILE A 22 -7.78 -9.18 -1.21
CA ILE A 22 -8.47 -10.45 -0.97
C ILE A 22 -9.96 -10.20 -0.71
N ASP A 23 -10.27 -9.20 0.10
CA ASP A 23 -11.62 -8.79 0.41
C ASP A 23 -12.37 -8.36 -0.88
N ILE A 24 -11.76 -7.50 -1.72
CA ILE A 24 -12.34 -7.10 -3.00
C ILE A 24 -12.51 -8.27 -3.97
N LEU A 25 -11.66 -9.31 -3.91
CA LEU A 25 -11.76 -10.48 -4.78
C LEU A 25 -12.80 -11.51 -4.32
N THR A 26 -13.03 -11.63 -3.01
CA THR A 26 -13.83 -12.71 -2.42
C THR A 26 -15.33 -12.40 -2.32
N ALA A 27 -15.76 -11.17 -2.59
CA ALA A 27 -17.16 -10.78 -2.82
C ALA A 27 -18.19 -11.29 -1.78
N GLN A 28 -17.82 -11.37 -0.50
CA GLN A 28 -18.81 -11.63 0.55
C GLN A 28 -19.50 -10.32 0.97
N SER A 29 -20.72 -10.44 1.48
CA SER A 29 -21.67 -9.32 1.64
C SER A 29 -21.19 -8.18 2.55
N ASN A 30 -20.26 -8.45 3.49
CA ASN A 30 -19.71 -7.47 4.45
C ASN A 30 -18.27 -7.05 4.15
N THR A 31 -17.73 -7.52 3.04
CA THR A 31 -16.33 -7.38 2.65
C THR A 31 -15.95 -5.99 2.11
N PRO A 32 -16.83 -5.20 1.44
CA PRO A 32 -16.47 -3.86 0.97
C PRO A 32 -16.08 -2.90 2.11
N GLU A 33 -16.78 -2.98 3.24
CA GLU A 33 -16.45 -2.14 4.41
C GLU A 33 -15.11 -2.51 5.02
N ARG A 34 -14.78 -3.80 5.06
CA ARG A 34 -13.50 -4.28 5.58
C ARG A 34 -12.35 -3.83 4.68
N ALA A 35 -12.48 -3.98 3.36
CA ALA A 35 -11.51 -3.45 2.40
C ALA A 35 -11.33 -1.93 2.56
N HIS A 36 -12.41 -1.19 2.81
CA HIS A 36 -12.35 0.26 3.02
C HIS A 36 -11.61 0.63 4.32
N ARG A 37 -11.85 -0.11 5.41
CA ARG A 37 -11.12 0.09 6.68
C ARG A 37 -9.63 -0.19 6.52
N GLU A 38 -9.26 -1.28 5.85
CA GLU A 38 -7.84 -1.61 5.64
C GLU A 38 -7.16 -0.59 4.71
N LEU A 39 -7.83 -0.14 3.65
CA LEU A 39 -7.29 0.92 2.78
C LEU A 39 -7.15 2.26 3.51
N THR A 40 -8.09 2.61 4.38
CA THR A 40 -8.00 3.82 5.21
C THR A 40 -6.81 3.72 6.17
N ARG A 41 -6.61 2.55 6.77
CA ARG A 41 -5.44 2.26 7.62
C ARG A 41 -4.14 2.38 6.82
N ALA A 42 -4.09 1.81 5.61
CA ALA A 42 -2.93 1.89 4.72
C ALA A 42 -2.59 3.34 4.36
N VAL A 43 -3.57 4.15 3.98
CA VAL A 43 -3.37 5.60 3.73
C VAL A 43 -2.88 6.31 4.99
N GLY A 44 -3.46 6.01 6.15
CA GLY A 44 -3.00 6.55 7.43
C GLY A 44 -1.53 6.21 7.73
N LEU A 45 -1.08 4.99 7.41
CA LEU A 45 0.33 4.61 7.54
C LEU A 45 1.23 5.42 6.61
N LEU A 46 0.81 5.69 5.38
CA LEU A 46 1.55 6.51 4.42
C LEU A 46 1.68 7.97 4.88
N ASP A 47 0.59 8.54 5.40
CA ASP A 47 0.56 9.94 5.81
C ASP A 47 1.33 10.16 7.12
N GLN A 48 1.33 9.17 8.03
CA GLN A 48 2.11 9.20 9.27
C GLN A 48 3.60 8.87 9.05
N ASN A 49 3.94 8.16 7.98
CA ASN A 49 5.31 7.70 7.72
C ASN A 49 5.78 8.14 6.31
N PRO A 50 6.02 9.44 6.09
CA PRO A 50 6.49 9.95 4.80
C PRO A 50 7.88 9.41 4.41
N GLN A 51 8.62 8.83 5.36
CA GLN A 51 9.94 8.19 5.16
C GLN A 51 9.87 6.66 5.03
N ILE A 52 8.69 6.10 4.78
CA ILE A 52 8.55 4.66 4.51
C ILE A 52 9.27 4.31 3.19
N ASP A 53 10.02 3.20 3.18
CA ASP A 53 10.87 2.79 2.06
C ASP A 53 10.05 2.11 0.95
N ILE A 54 9.11 2.85 0.37
CA ILE A 54 8.28 2.39 -0.75
C ILE A 54 8.34 3.36 -1.92
N SER A 55 8.13 2.85 -3.14
CA SER A 55 8.01 3.72 -4.30
C SER A 55 6.82 4.69 -4.19
N ALA A 56 7.00 5.91 -4.70
CA ALA A 56 5.91 6.89 -4.81
C ALA A 56 4.73 6.36 -5.64
N ALA A 57 5.00 5.47 -6.60
CA ALA A 57 3.98 4.78 -7.38
C ALA A 57 3.11 3.86 -6.51
N ALA A 58 3.71 3.10 -5.59
CA ALA A 58 2.96 2.28 -4.63
C ALA A 58 2.08 3.15 -3.73
N ALA A 59 2.64 4.22 -3.15
CA ALA A 59 1.88 5.15 -2.30
C ALA A 59 0.70 5.80 -3.05
N SER A 60 0.92 6.21 -4.29
CA SER A 60 -0.13 6.79 -5.15
C SER A 60 -1.21 5.76 -5.46
N ALA A 61 -0.84 4.54 -5.85
CA ALA A 61 -1.78 3.47 -6.16
C ALA A 61 -2.67 3.10 -4.96
N VAL A 62 -2.13 3.06 -3.74
CA VAL A 62 -2.91 2.84 -2.51
C VAL A 62 -3.93 3.96 -2.29
N ARG A 63 -3.54 5.23 -2.45
CA ARG A 63 -4.46 6.37 -2.31
C ARG A 63 -5.55 6.36 -3.39
N THR A 64 -5.20 6.03 -4.63
CA THR A 64 -6.14 5.90 -5.75
C THR A 64 -7.14 4.76 -5.50
N ALA A 65 -6.68 3.60 -5.00
CA ALA A 65 -7.56 2.50 -4.63
C ALA A 65 -8.57 2.91 -3.55
N ALA A 66 -8.13 3.62 -2.51
CA ALA A 66 -9.00 4.12 -1.46
C ALA A 66 -10.07 5.08 -2.00
N GLN A 67 -9.70 5.97 -2.94
CA GLN A 67 -10.63 6.89 -3.59
C GLN A 67 -11.69 6.16 -4.44
N HIS A 68 -11.28 5.19 -5.25
CA HIS A 68 -12.22 4.39 -6.05
C HIS A 68 -13.18 3.60 -5.15
N LEU A 69 -12.67 2.97 -4.08
CA LEU A 69 -13.51 2.23 -3.17
C LEU A 69 -14.50 3.13 -2.42
N ALA A 70 -14.10 4.36 -2.06
CA ALA A 70 -14.99 5.36 -1.46
C ALA A 70 -16.12 5.81 -2.42
N ARG A 71 -15.88 5.75 -3.74
CA ARG A 71 -16.88 6.05 -4.77
C ARG A 71 -17.77 4.86 -5.12
N GLY A 72 -17.46 3.67 -4.62
CA GLY A 72 -18.13 2.42 -4.99
C GLY A 72 -17.58 1.76 -6.25
N ASP A 73 -16.51 2.30 -6.84
CA ASP A 73 -15.88 1.80 -8.08
C ASP A 73 -14.98 0.59 -7.78
N ARG A 74 -15.59 -0.57 -7.56
CA ARG A 74 -14.88 -1.78 -7.11
C ARG A 74 -13.82 -2.28 -8.09
N ASP A 75 -14.10 -2.24 -9.39
CA ASP A 75 -13.19 -2.75 -10.42
C ASP A 75 -11.95 -1.86 -10.60
N ASP A 76 -12.13 -0.54 -10.48
CA ASP A 76 -11.01 0.41 -10.50
C ASP A 76 -10.20 0.32 -9.20
N ALA A 77 -10.86 0.18 -8.05
CA ALA A 77 -10.19 -0.06 -6.78
C ALA A 77 -9.34 -1.34 -6.82
N ARG A 78 -9.87 -2.42 -7.40
CA ARG A 78 -9.15 -3.66 -7.63
C ARG A 78 -7.92 -3.45 -8.50
N SER A 79 -8.08 -2.77 -9.64
CA SER A 79 -6.99 -2.51 -10.59
C SER A 79 -5.85 -1.71 -9.93
N ALA A 80 -6.20 -0.69 -9.16
CA ALA A 80 -5.24 0.10 -8.39
C ALA A 80 -4.54 -0.71 -7.29
N LEU A 81 -5.25 -1.59 -6.58
CA LEU A 81 -4.66 -2.50 -5.58
C LEU A 81 -3.68 -3.50 -6.19
N VAL A 82 -3.98 -4.04 -7.36
CA VAL A 82 -3.06 -4.93 -8.09
C VAL A 82 -1.77 -4.19 -8.46
N ALA A 83 -1.87 -2.95 -8.93
CA ALA A 83 -0.72 -2.10 -9.23
C ALA A 83 0.10 -1.76 -7.98
N ALA A 84 -0.57 -1.45 -6.86
CA ALA A 84 0.08 -1.20 -5.57
C ALA A 84 0.84 -2.44 -5.09
N ARG A 85 0.21 -3.61 -5.11
CA ARG A 85 0.81 -4.89 -4.71
C ARG A 85 2.02 -5.26 -5.57
N GLY A 86 1.91 -5.10 -6.89
CA GLY A 86 3.03 -5.33 -7.81
C GLY A 86 4.23 -4.43 -7.51
N SER A 87 3.96 -3.16 -7.19
CA SER A 87 4.99 -2.18 -6.82
C SER A 87 5.61 -2.45 -5.45
N LEU A 88 4.82 -2.97 -4.50
CA LEU A 88 5.28 -3.38 -3.16
C LEU A 88 6.06 -4.70 -3.17
N ALA A 89 5.78 -5.60 -4.10
CA ALA A 89 6.47 -6.89 -4.25
C ALA A 89 7.82 -6.79 -4.98
N ALA A 90 8.10 -5.67 -5.65
CA ALA A 90 9.35 -5.48 -6.38
C ALA A 90 10.54 -5.35 -5.40
N PRO A 91 11.57 -6.23 -5.50
CA PRO A 91 12.73 -6.22 -4.59
C PRO A 91 13.62 -4.97 -4.71
N GLY A 92 13.32 -4.05 -5.62
CA GLY A 92 14.04 -2.79 -5.85
C GLY A 92 13.50 -1.58 -5.07
N SER A 93 12.52 -1.74 -4.18
CA SER A 93 11.99 -0.59 -3.43
C SER A 93 12.94 -0.09 -2.32
N ARG A 94 14.01 -0.83 -2.02
CA ARG A 94 15.17 -0.40 -1.22
C ARG A 94 16.07 0.53 -2.02
N LEU A 95 15.57 1.66 -2.52
CA LEU A 95 16.47 2.65 -3.13
C LEU A 95 17.31 3.29 -2.02
N SER A 96 18.44 2.63 -1.74
CA SER A 96 19.54 3.12 -0.92
C SER A 96 19.83 4.59 -1.21
N PRO A 97 19.81 5.48 -0.20
CA PRO A 97 20.38 6.82 -0.34
C PRO A 97 21.92 6.86 -0.37
N GLU A 98 22.61 5.71 -0.43
CA GLU A 98 24.08 5.60 -0.40
C GLU A 98 24.72 5.24 -1.75
N SER A 99 24.29 5.88 -2.84
CA SER A 99 25.10 5.97 -4.07
C SER A 99 25.68 7.38 -4.25
N ARG A 100 26.23 7.93 -3.16
CA ARG A 100 27.06 9.14 -3.19
C ARG A 100 28.40 8.83 -2.52
N ARG A 101 29.35 8.33 -3.31
CA ARG A 101 30.81 8.61 -3.26
C ARG A 101 31.58 7.49 -3.96
N ALA A 102 32.00 7.76 -5.19
CA ALA A 102 33.27 7.29 -5.75
C ALA A 102 33.52 8.07 -7.04
N ASP A 103 34.02 9.30 -6.90
CA ASP A 103 35.02 9.87 -7.80
C ASP A 103 36.01 10.66 -6.93
#